data_AF-A0A409W956-F1
#
_entry.id   AF-A0A409W956-F1
#
_cell.length_a   1.000
_cell.length_b   1.000
_cell.length_c   1.000
_cell.angle_alpha   90.00
_cell.angle_beta   90.00
_cell.angle_gamma   90.00
#
_symmetry.space_group_name_H-M   'P 1'
#
loop_
_entity.id
_entity.type
_entity.pdbx_description
1 polymer ?
#
loop_
_entity_poly.entity_id
_entity_poly.type
_entity_poly.pdbx_seq_one_letter_code
_entity_poly.pdbx_strand_id
1 'polypeptide(L)'
;MSSVTHKDDPRDASLETPYTMPNTWYRESSDGLGTSGMFLSGLIMVTRNRYLAWPAVLLGINNTINAHPLRSKEGGTGWSNLALCLSALFASYIPMFIIQTFNKK
;
A
#
# COMPACT_ATOMS: atom_id res chain seq x y z
N MET A 1 -6.23 60.91 18.04
CA MET A 1 -6.91 59.61 17.90
C MET A 1 -6.92 59.24 16.43
N SER A 2 -6.02 58.33 16.02
CA SER A 2 -5.90 57.88 14.64
C SER A 2 -7.01 56.89 14.33
N SER A 3 -7.92 57.29 13.45
CA SER A 3 -8.98 56.44 12.88
C SER A 3 -8.35 55.26 12.14
N VAL A 4 -8.35 54.08 12.77
CA VAL A 4 -8.02 52.82 12.08
C VAL A 4 -9.20 52.54 11.14
N THR A 5 -8.97 52.72 9.85
CA THR A 5 -9.93 52.36 8.81
C THR A 5 -10.20 50.86 8.96
N HIS A 6 -11.47 50.47 9.10
CA HIS A 6 -11.97 49.11 9.40
C HIS A 6 -11.51 48.01 8.43
N LYS A 7 -10.76 48.39 7.39
CA LYS A 7 -10.30 47.57 6.28
C LYS A 7 -8.96 46.87 6.56
N ASP A 8 -8.20 47.36 7.54
CA ASP A 8 -6.88 46.84 7.93
C ASP A 8 -6.84 46.44 9.41
N ASP A 9 -7.95 45.91 9.95
CA ASP A 9 -7.94 45.34 11.30
C ASP A 9 -7.36 43.92 11.27
N PRO A 10 -6.18 43.67 11.87
CA PRO A 10 -5.57 42.34 11.90
C PRO A 10 -6.36 41.31 12.73
N ARG A 11 -7.44 41.73 13.41
CA ARG A 11 -8.33 40.88 14.20
C ARG A 11 -9.64 40.56 13.48
N ASP A 12 -9.78 40.94 12.21
CA ASP A 12 -10.98 40.68 11.43
C ASP A 12 -11.18 39.18 11.18
N ALA A 13 -12.16 38.59 11.86
CA ALA A 13 -12.54 37.19 11.72
C ALA A 13 -13.12 36.85 10.34
N SER A 14 -13.57 37.84 9.56
CA SER A 14 -14.10 37.60 8.20
C SER A 14 -13.02 37.27 7.16
N LEU A 15 -11.75 37.51 7.49
CA LEU A 15 -10.58 37.19 6.66
C LEU A 15 -9.91 35.87 7.06
N GLU A 16 -10.50 35.11 7.99
CA GLU A 16 -9.99 33.80 8.33
C GLU A 16 -10.23 32.83 7.16
N THR A 17 -9.17 32.13 6.75
CA THR A 17 -9.28 31.05 5.76
C THR A 17 -9.07 29.72 6.46
N PRO A 18 -9.84 28.68 6.09
CA PRO A 18 -9.64 27.36 6.67
C PRO A 18 -8.20 26.93 6.38
N TYR A 19 -7.53 26.45 7.42
CA TYR A 19 -6.16 25.97 7.32
C TYR A 19 -6.08 24.87 6.26
N THR A 20 -5.50 25.22 5.10
CA THR A 20 -5.16 24.25 4.06
C THR A 20 -3.67 24.00 4.11
N MET A 21 -3.31 22.72 4.19
CA MET A 21 -1.92 22.35 3.97
C MET A 21 -1.56 22.69 2.51
N PRO A 22 -0.34 23.20 2.25
CA PRO A 22 0.12 23.41 0.89
C PRO A 22 0.08 22.10 0.11
N ASN A 23 -0.19 22.16 -1.20
CA ASN A 23 -0.28 20.97 -2.07
C ASN A 23 1.01 20.12 -2.07
N THR A 24 2.12 20.66 -1.58
CA THR A 24 3.40 19.98 -1.41
C THR A 24 3.53 19.24 -0.08
N TRP A 25 2.58 19.42 0.85
CA TRP A 25 2.56 18.70 2.12
C TRP A 25 2.02 17.30 1.88
N TYR A 26 2.83 16.30 2.25
CA TYR A 26 2.52 14.89 2.07
C TYR A 26 1.21 14.53 2.79
N ARG A 27 0.21 14.12 2.01
CA ARG A 27 -0.90 13.32 2.53
C ARG A 27 -0.43 11.87 2.52
N GLU A 28 -0.39 11.26 3.69
CA GLU A 28 -0.10 9.83 3.82
C GLU A 28 -1.27 9.06 3.21
N SER A 29 -1.19 8.82 1.90
CA SER A 29 -2.18 8.01 1.19
C SER A 29 -1.97 6.58 1.62
N SER A 30 -2.90 6.05 2.43
CA SER A 30 -2.90 4.65 2.83
C SER A 30 -2.79 3.77 1.58
N ASP A 31 -1.68 3.03 1.47
CA ASP A 31 -1.45 2.12 0.35
C ASP A 31 -2.30 0.85 0.53
N GLY A 32 -3.59 0.96 0.16
CA GLY A 32 -4.57 -0.09 0.32
C GLY A 32 -4.23 -1.34 -0.51
N LEU A 33 -3.61 -1.15 -1.68
CA LEU A 33 -3.16 -2.24 -2.54
C LEU A 33 -1.97 -2.98 -1.93
N GLY A 34 -0.98 -2.26 -1.42
CA GLY A 34 0.12 -2.86 -0.65
C GLY A 34 -0.36 -3.69 0.55
N THR A 35 -1.28 -3.14 1.33
CA THR A 35 -1.86 -3.79 2.52
C THR A 35 -2.64 -5.05 2.15
N SER A 36 -3.43 -4.99 1.08
CA SER A 36 -4.19 -6.14 0.58
C SER A 36 -3.30 -7.28 0.08
N GLY A 37 -2.14 -6.97 -0.52
CA GLY A 37 -1.16 -7.97 -0.95
C GLY A 37 -0.54 -8.73 0.22
N MET A 38 -0.17 -8.03 1.30
CA MET A 38 0.37 -8.67 2.51
C MET A 38 -0.67 -9.59 3.16
N PHE A 39 -1.91 -9.13 3.26
CA PHE A 39 -3.01 -9.92 3.81
C PHE A 39 -3.31 -11.17 2.97
N LEU A 40 -3.37 -11.00 1.64
CA LEU A 40 -3.65 -12.10 0.72
C LEU A 40 -2.51 -13.13 0.71
N SER A 41 -1.25 -12.71 0.77
CA SER A 41 -0.11 -13.62 0.97
C SER A 41 -0.21 -14.43 2.26
N GLY A 42 -0.61 -13.79 3.36
CA GLY A 42 -0.87 -14.48 4.62
C GLY A 42 -1.99 -15.52 4.50
N LEU A 43 -3.10 -15.15 3.84
CA LEU A 43 -4.21 -16.07 3.58
C LEU A 43 -3.80 -17.27 2.71
N ILE A 44 -2.95 -17.07 1.70
CA ILE A 44 -2.46 -18.16 0.84
C ILE A 44 -1.60 -19.13 1.64
N MET A 45 -0.76 -18.64 2.55
CA MET A 45 0.04 -19.50 3.43
C MET A 45 -0.82 -20.37 4.35
N VAL A 46 -1.90 -19.80 4.91
CA VAL A 46 -2.80 -20.52 5.83
C VAL A 46 -3.70 -21.49 5.08
N THR A 47 -4.31 -21.05 3.99
CA THR A 47 -5.29 -21.85 3.23
C THR A 47 -4.63 -22.84 2.27
N ARG A 48 -3.35 -22.63 1.91
CA ARG A 48 -2.63 -23.37 0.88
C ARG A 48 -3.42 -23.48 -0.44
N ASN A 49 -4.29 -22.51 -0.72
CA ASN A 49 -5.17 -22.52 -1.88
C ASN A 49 -4.48 -21.93 -3.11
N ARG A 50 -4.12 -22.80 -4.08
CA ARG A 50 -3.39 -22.40 -5.30
C ARG A 50 -4.14 -21.41 -6.19
N TYR A 51 -5.48 -21.44 -6.17
CA TYR A 51 -6.30 -20.62 -7.06
C TYR A 51 -6.25 -19.14 -6.68
N LEU A 52 -5.89 -18.85 -5.42
CA LEU A 52 -5.75 -17.49 -4.90
C LEU A 52 -4.32 -16.94 -5.09
N ALA A 53 -3.33 -17.80 -5.32
CA ALA A 53 -1.94 -17.38 -5.48
C ALA A 53 -1.69 -16.56 -6.75
N TRP A 54 -2.30 -16.95 -7.87
CA TRP A 54 -2.19 -16.23 -9.14
C TRP A 54 -2.78 -14.81 -9.12
N PRO A 55 -4.03 -14.59 -8.66
CA PRO A 55 -4.57 -13.24 -8.56
C PRO A 55 -3.78 -12.38 -7.57
N ALA A 56 -3.23 -12.96 -6.50
CA ALA A 56 -2.38 -12.23 -5.55
C ALA A 56 -1.09 -11.71 -6.18
N VAL A 57 -0.42 -12.51 -7.01
CA VAL A 57 0.77 -12.08 -7.74
C VAL A 57 0.45 -11.00 -8.76
N LEU A 58 -0.67 -11.11 -9.49
CA LEU A 58 -1.11 -10.06 -10.42
C LEU A 58 -1.40 -8.75 -9.71
N LEU A 59 -2.04 -8.82 -8.53
CA LEU A 59 -2.27 -7.66 -7.65
C LEU A 59 -0.96 -7.05 -7.15
N GLY A 60 0.00 -7.89 -6.76
CA GLY A 60 1.35 -7.46 -6.36
C GLY A 60 2.11 -6.77 -7.50
N ILE A 61 2.02 -7.30 -8.73
CA ILE A 61 2.60 -6.69 -9.94
C ILE A 61 1.94 -5.33 -10.22
N ASN A 62 0.61 -5.29 -10.19
CA ASN A 62 -0.12 -4.04 -10.38
C ASN A 62 0.27 -3.01 -9.32
N ASN A 63 0.47 -3.43 -8.07
CA ASN A 63 0.96 -2.58 -7.01
C ASN A 63 2.39 -2.08 -7.29
N THR A 64 3.30 -2.92 -7.78
CA THR A 64 4.67 -2.46 -8.12
C THR A 64 4.73 -1.48 -9.28
N ILE A 65 3.84 -1.61 -10.26
CA ILE A 65 3.79 -0.71 -11.41
C ILE A 65 3.11 0.62 -11.04
N ASN A 66 2.07 0.57 -10.21
CA ASN A 66 1.35 1.76 -9.75
C ASN A 66 1.93 2.39 -8.47
N ALA A 67 2.96 1.79 -7.87
CA ALA A 67 3.66 2.33 -6.71
C ALA A 67 4.40 3.62 -7.13
N HIS A 68 3.76 4.76 -6.91
CA HIS A 68 4.42 6.05 -7.03
C HIS A 68 5.31 6.26 -5.80
N PRO A 69 6.64 6.38 -5.93
CA PRO A 69 7.53 6.43 -4.78
C PRO A 69 7.34 7.75 -4.02
N LEU A 70 6.69 7.69 -2.85
CA LEU A 70 6.48 8.85 -1.98
C LEU A 70 7.78 9.34 -1.30
N ARG A 71 8.86 8.53 -1.29
CA ARG A 71 10.20 8.97 -0.88
C ARG A 71 11.18 7.84 -1.17
N SER A 72 12.35 8.11 -1.74
CA SER A 72 13.40 7.08 -1.91
C SER A 72 13.92 6.48 -0.59
N LYS A 73 13.51 7.03 0.57
CA LYS A 73 13.88 6.56 1.91
C LYS A 73 12.79 5.77 2.64
N GLU A 74 11.55 5.77 2.13
CA GLU A 74 10.40 5.02 2.67
C GLU A 74 9.73 4.11 1.62
N GLY A 75 10.00 4.31 0.33
CA GLY A 75 9.35 3.64 -0.81
C GLY A 75 9.84 2.23 -1.12
N GLY A 76 10.11 1.40 -0.10
CA GLY A 76 10.52 0.00 -0.28
C GLY A 76 9.36 -1.00 -0.35
N THR A 77 8.12 -0.56 -0.12
CA THR A 77 6.95 -1.43 0.12
C THR A 77 6.43 -2.16 -1.11
N GLY A 78 6.61 -1.62 -2.32
CA GLY A 78 6.13 -2.27 -3.55
C GLY A 78 6.87 -3.58 -3.84
N TRP A 79 8.21 -3.52 -3.88
CA TRP A 79 9.06 -4.66 -4.20
C TRP A 79 9.03 -5.74 -3.12
N SER A 80 8.95 -5.34 -1.84
CA SER A 80 8.84 -6.29 -0.73
C SER A 80 7.50 -7.03 -0.76
N ASN A 81 6.39 -6.35 -1.07
CA ASN A 81 5.08 -6.97 -1.21
C ASN A 81 5.04 -7.96 -2.38
N LEU A 82 5.65 -7.63 -3.52
CA LEU A 82 5.75 -8.53 -4.67
C LEU A 82 6.59 -9.78 -4.36
N ALA A 83 7.72 -9.62 -3.68
CA ALA A 83 8.53 -10.76 -3.21
C ALA A 83 7.76 -11.67 -2.25
N LEU A 84 6.92 -11.08 -1.39
CA LEU A 84 6.02 -11.81 -0.48
C LEU A 84 4.93 -12.58 -1.23
N CYS A 85 4.35 -12.01 -2.28
CA CYS A 85 3.37 -12.68 -3.13
C CYS A 85 4.00 -13.84 -3.92
N LEU A 86 5.20 -13.64 -4.46
CA LEU A 86 5.94 -14.69 -5.17
C LEU A 86 6.33 -15.84 -4.24
N SER A 87 6.83 -15.53 -3.04
CA SER A 87 7.20 -16.57 -2.06
C SER A 87 5.99 -17.38 -1.59
N ALA A 88 4.82 -16.73 -1.41
CA ALA A 88 3.56 -17.43 -1.12
C ALA A 88 3.13 -18.35 -2.28
N LEU A 89 3.33 -17.93 -3.54
CA LEU A 89 3.08 -18.78 -4.70
C LEU A 89 3.99 -20.01 -4.67
N PHE A 90 5.31 -19.84 -4.55
CA PHE A 90 6.23 -20.98 -4.46
C PHE A 90 5.86 -21.92 -3.30
N ALA A 91 5.60 -21.38 -2.11
CA ALA A 91 5.22 -22.16 -0.93
C ALA A 91 3.94 -22.99 -1.15
N SER A 92 2.97 -22.47 -1.91
CA SER A 92 1.74 -23.19 -2.25
C SER A 92 1.97 -24.39 -3.19
N TYR A 93 3.02 -24.37 -4.01
CA TYR A 93 3.36 -25.46 -4.94
C TYR A 93 4.26 -26.55 -4.33
N ILE A 94 5.04 -26.23 -3.29
CA ILE A 94 5.89 -27.20 -2.56
C ILE A 94 5.14 -28.49 -2.15
N PRO A 95 3.96 -28.44 -1.50
CA PRO A 95 3.28 -29.65 -1.05
C PRO A 95 2.87 -30.60 -2.19
N MET A 96 2.65 -30.11 -3.42
CA MET A 96 2.35 -31.02 -4.54
C MET A 96 3.54 -31.91 -4.88
N PHE A 97 4.77 -31.41 -4.81
CA PHE A 97 5.96 -32.20 -5.14
C PHE A 97 6.35 -33.16 -4.01
N ILE A 98 6.17 -32.76 -2.75
CA ILE A 98 6.47 -33.60 -1.58
C ILE A 98 5.43 -34.73 -1.40
N ILE A 99 4.15 -34.45 -1.65
CA ILE A 99 3.09 -35.46 -1.44
C ILE A 99 3.04 -36.47 -2.59
N GLN A 100 3.29 -36.05 -3.84
CA GLN A 100 3.28 -36.97 -4.98
C GLN A 100 4.46 -37.95 -5.00
N THR A 101 5.59 -37.59 -4.38
CA THR A 101 6.73 -38.50 -4.25
C THR A 101 6.47 -39.63 -3.26
N PHE A 102 5.59 -39.45 -2.28
CA PHE A 102 5.22 -40.47 -1.29
C PHE A 102 4.18 -41.49 -1.77
N ASN A 103 3.47 -41.24 -2.88
CA ASN A 103 2.43 -42.12 -3.42
C ASN A 103 2.89 -42.87 -4.67
N LYS A 104 4.17 -43.26 -4.71
CA LYS A 104 4.66 -44.31 -5.61
C LYS A 104 4.92 -45.56 -4.78
N LYS A 105 3.92 -46.43 -4.72
CA LYS A 105 4.14 -47.86 -4.45
C LYS A 105 4.41 -48.57 -5.76
#